data_AF-A0A258CR18-F1
#
_entry.id   AF-A0A258CR18-F1
#
_cell.length_a   1.000
_cell.length_b   1.000
_cell.length_c   1.000
_cell.angle_alpha   90.00
_cell.angle_beta   90.00
_cell.angle_gamma   90.00
#
_symmetry.space_group_name_H-M   'P 1'
#
loop_
_entity.id
_entity.type
_entity.pdbx_description
1 polymer ?
#
loop_
_entity_poly.entity_id
_entity_poly.type
_entity_poly.pdbx_seq_one_letter_code
_entity_poly.pdbx_strand_id
1 'polypeptide(L)'
;TAEELASVEAAIRAINPYAKLHRTERCALPIDQLLDRNAFDLDRILDIEPDFLESGHHHHHSDEVRSMSFTIPGDVDPEKFMPWINDVSQAQGPNILRSKGILAFKGEPRRFVFQGVHMILDGDLQRDWKAGETRSSRLVFIGRDLNENELRQGFEACAA
;
A
#
# COMPACT_ATOMS: atom_id res chain seq x y z
N THR A 1 -3.79 6.73 -20.03
CA THR A 1 -3.76 7.56 -21.25
C THR A 1 -4.64 8.80 -21.04
N ALA A 2 -4.64 9.76 -21.98
CA ALA A 2 -5.50 10.95 -21.85
C ALA A 2 -7.00 10.60 -21.83
N GLU A 3 -7.38 9.56 -22.57
CA GLU A 3 -8.76 9.06 -22.64
C GLU A 3 -9.20 8.38 -21.34
N GLU A 4 -8.35 7.53 -20.75
CA GLU A 4 -8.61 6.92 -19.44
C GLU A 4 -8.73 7.98 -18.34
N LEU A 5 -7.88 9.02 -18.38
CA LEU A 5 -7.94 10.10 -17.41
C LEU A 5 -9.29 10.82 -17.49
N ALA A 6 -9.75 11.19 -18.69
CA ALA A 6 -11.04 11.85 -18.87
C ALA A 6 -12.22 11.00 -18.36
N SER A 7 -12.17 9.68 -18.59
CA SER A 7 -13.17 8.74 -18.07
C SER A 7 -13.22 8.72 -16.54
N VAL A 8 -12.06 8.63 -15.88
CA VAL A 8 -11.96 8.63 -14.41
C VAL A 8 -12.44 9.97 -13.83
N GLU A 9 -12.10 11.09 -14.46
CA GLU A 9 -12.54 12.41 -13.99
C GLU A 9 -14.05 12.60 -14.06
N ALA A 10 -14.68 12.11 -15.14
CA ALA A 10 -16.13 12.13 -15.27
C ALA A 10 -16.80 11.30 -14.16
N ALA A 11 -16.25 10.11 -13.85
CA ALA A 11 -16.75 9.26 -12.77
C ALA A 11 -16.62 9.93 -11.40
N ILE A 12 -15.47 10.55 -11.09
CA ILE A 12 -15.26 11.27 -9.83
C ILE A 12 -16.26 12.43 -9.68
N ARG A 13 -16.50 13.18 -10.77
CA ARG A 13 -17.46 14.29 -10.76
C ARG A 13 -18.91 13.84 -10.62
N ALA A 14 -19.26 12.67 -11.14
CA ALA A 14 -20.58 12.08 -10.93
C ALA A 14 -20.81 11.69 -9.46
N ILE A 15 -19.76 11.27 -8.74
CA ILE A 15 -19.82 10.93 -7.32
C ILE A 15 -19.86 12.20 -6.44
N ASN A 16 -18.96 13.14 -6.68
CA ASN A 16 -18.90 14.40 -5.93
C ASN A 16 -18.56 15.57 -6.86
N PRO A 17 -19.57 16.31 -7.34
CA PRO A 17 -19.37 17.46 -8.21
C PRO A 17 -18.54 18.57 -7.58
N TYR A 18 -18.53 18.66 -6.24
CA TYR A 18 -17.89 19.73 -5.48
C TYR A 18 -16.44 19.41 -5.08
N ALA A 19 -16.00 18.17 -5.26
CA ALA A 19 -14.63 17.78 -4.94
C ALA A 19 -13.62 18.51 -5.84
N LYS A 20 -12.59 19.09 -5.22
CA LYS A 20 -11.46 19.68 -5.97
C LYS A 20 -10.56 18.56 -6.47
N LEU A 21 -10.43 18.45 -7.79
CA LEU A 21 -9.56 17.46 -8.41
C LEU A 21 -8.17 18.03 -8.66
N HIS A 22 -7.15 17.36 -8.13
CA HIS A 22 -5.74 17.69 -8.35
C HIS A 22 -5.10 16.64 -9.26
N ARG A 23 -4.65 17.06 -10.46
CA ARG A 23 -3.84 16.19 -11.32
C ARG A 23 -2.40 16.21 -10.82
N THR A 24 -1.86 15.04 -10.51
CA THR A 24 -0.49 14.89 -10.03
C THR A 24 0.11 13.58 -10.51
N GLU A 25 1.40 13.61 -10.78
CA GLU A 25 2.21 12.40 -10.93
C GLU A 25 3.13 12.30 -9.70
N ARG A 26 3.27 11.10 -9.13
CA ARG A 26 4.17 10.83 -7.98
C ARG A 26 4.02 11.82 -6.80
N CYS A 27 2.79 12.24 -6.51
CA CYS A 27 2.47 13.20 -5.45
C CYS A 27 3.21 14.55 -5.56
N ALA A 28 3.61 14.96 -6.76
CA ALA A 28 4.14 16.29 -7.04
C ALA A 28 3.05 17.37 -6.94
N LEU A 29 2.60 17.62 -5.72
CA LEU A 29 1.62 18.66 -5.37
C LEU A 29 2.16 19.49 -4.21
N PRO A 30 2.01 20.82 -4.23
CA PRO A 30 2.33 21.67 -3.09
C PRO A 30 1.57 21.25 -1.82
N ILE A 31 2.26 21.22 -0.67
CA ILE A 31 1.73 20.67 0.59
C ILE A 31 0.55 21.48 1.14
N ASP A 32 0.51 22.78 0.87
CA ASP A 32 -0.59 23.70 1.20
C ASP A 32 -1.88 23.40 0.42
N GLN A 33 -1.78 22.62 -0.67
CA GLN A 33 -2.95 22.11 -1.37
C GLN A 33 -3.50 20.82 -0.75
N LEU A 34 -2.78 20.20 0.20
CA LEU A 34 -3.19 18.99 0.91
C LEU A 34 -3.60 19.27 2.37
N LEU A 35 -2.85 20.14 3.06
CA LEU A 35 -3.09 20.50 4.45
C LEU A 35 -3.99 21.75 4.56
N ASP A 36 -4.48 22.03 5.77
CA ASP A 36 -5.26 23.23 6.11
C ASP A 36 -6.45 23.52 5.19
N ARG A 37 -7.10 22.46 4.70
CA ARG A 37 -8.19 22.55 3.73
C ARG A 37 -9.50 23.08 4.31
N ASN A 38 -9.59 23.25 5.64
CA ASN A 38 -10.84 23.46 6.38
C ASN A 38 -11.97 22.56 5.87
N ALA A 39 -11.61 21.33 5.46
CA ALA A 39 -12.54 20.39 4.85
C ALA A 39 -13.48 19.74 5.87
N PHE A 40 -13.14 19.88 7.16
CA PHE A 40 -13.96 19.46 8.29
C PHE A 40 -14.29 20.71 9.10
N ASP A 41 -15.30 21.43 8.62
CA ASP A 41 -15.93 22.54 9.34
C ASP A 41 -17.24 21.98 9.92
N LEU A 42 -17.27 21.81 11.24
CA LEU A 42 -18.37 21.16 11.93
C LEU A 42 -19.67 21.93 11.73
N ASP A 43 -19.61 23.26 11.72
CA ASP A 43 -20.78 24.13 11.54
C ASP A 43 -21.36 23.93 10.13
N ARG A 44 -20.48 23.86 9.12
CA ARG A 44 -20.89 23.60 7.73
C ARG A 44 -21.52 22.23 7.54
N ILE A 45 -21.02 21.19 8.24
CA ILE A 45 -21.57 19.84 8.10
C ILE A 45 -22.90 19.71 8.85
N LEU A 46 -23.05 20.37 10.00
CA LEU A 46 -24.30 20.43 10.76
C LEU A 46 -25.39 21.22 10.04
N ASP A 47 -25.02 22.24 9.27
CA ASP A 47 -25.96 22.97 8.40
C ASP A 47 -26.50 22.12 7.23
N ILE A 48 -25.74 21.11 6.78
CA ILE A 48 -26.09 20.23 5.66
C ILE A 48 -26.77 18.94 6.16
N GLU A 49 -26.24 18.35 7.22
CA GLU A 49 -26.74 17.17 7.94
C GLU A 49 -26.80 17.48 9.45
N PRO A 50 -27.96 17.94 9.96
CA PRO A 50 -28.14 18.26 11.37
C PRO A 50 -27.91 17.06 12.30
N ASP A 51 -28.24 15.86 11.82
CA ASP A 51 -28.14 14.61 12.58
C ASP A 51 -26.77 13.94 12.45
N PHE A 52 -25.77 14.63 11.88
CA PHE A 52 -24.41 14.12 11.64
C PHE A 52 -23.76 13.59 12.93
N LEU A 53 -24.05 14.22 14.08
CA LEU A 53 -23.54 13.81 15.40
C LEU A 53 -24.43 12.78 16.10
N GLU A 54 -25.67 12.58 15.65
CA GLU A 54 -26.63 11.63 16.23
C GLU A 54 -26.59 10.26 15.57
N SER A 55 -26.00 10.16 14.38
CA SER A 55 -25.69 8.88 13.74
C SER A 55 -24.64 8.16 14.56
N GLY A 56 -25.11 7.34 15.49
CA GLY A 56 -24.34 6.31 16.20
C GLY A 56 -23.78 5.33 15.18
N HIS A 57 -22.73 5.73 14.48
CA HIS A 57 -21.87 4.83 13.73
C HIS A 57 -21.30 3.89 14.77
N HIS A 58 -21.92 2.72 14.90
CA HIS A 58 -21.29 1.55 15.44
C HIS A 58 -19.99 1.37 14.65
N HIS A 59 -18.91 1.93 15.17
CA HIS A 59 -17.56 1.59 14.77
C HIS A 59 -17.40 0.13 15.17
N HIS A 60 -17.85 -0.77 14.30
CA HIS A 60 -17.43 -2.15 14.31
C HIS A 60 -15.94 -2.09 13.99
N HIS A 61 -15.12 -1.94 15.02
CA HIS A 61 -13.72 -2.26 14.94
C HIS A 61 -13.68 -3.75 14.61
N SER A 62 -13.60 -4.05 13.32
CA SER A 62 -13.15 -5.34 12.84
C SER A 62 -11.71 -5.47 13.34
N ASP A 63 -11.54 -6.09 14.51
CA ASP A 63 -10.26 -6.50 15.11
C ASP A 63 -9.51 -7.54 14.23
N GLU A 64 -9.91 -7.70 12.96
CA GLU A 64 -9.43 -8.74 12.05
C GLU A 64 -8.24 -8.28 11.21
N VAL A 65 -8.03 -6.97 11.03
CA VAL A 65 -6.90 -6.47 10.23
C VAL A 65 -5.63 -6.49 11.06
N ARG A 66 -4.67 -7.32 10.67
CA ARG A 66 -3.36 -7.45 11.31
C ARG A 66 -2.24 -7.03 10.36
N SER A 67 -1.16 -6.55 10.95
CA SER A 67 0.10 -6.26 10.26
C SER A 67 1.15 -7.27 10.69
N MET A 68 1.76 -7.96 9.74
CA MET A 68 2.82 -8.93 9.95
C MET A 68 4.06 -8.52 9.16
N SER A 69 5.20 -8.48 9.85
CA SER A 69 6.47 -8.06 9.28
C SER A 69 7.50 -9.17 9.41
N PHE A 70 8.25 -9.37 8.34
CA PHE A 70 9.27 -10.42 8.24
C PHE A 70 10.60 -9.82 7.82
N THR A 71 11.69 -10.41 8.27
CA THR A 71 13.05 -9.93 7.97
C THR A 71 13.98 -11.11 7.81
N ILE A 72 14.74 -11.10 6.71
CA ILE A 72 15.87 -11.99 6.48
C ILE A 72 17.15 -11.13 6.51
N PRO A 73 18.11 -11.43 7.39
CA PRO A 73 19.44 -10.85 7.30
C PRO A 73 20.11 -11.27 5.98
N GLY A 74 20.60 -10.31 5.20
CA GLY A 74 21.28 -10.59 3.93
C GLY A 74 20.33 -10.76 2.74
N ASP A 75 20.78 -11.58 1.81
CA ASP A 75 20.26 -11.65 0.45
C ASP A 75 19.11 -12.63 0.29
N VAL A 76 18.21 -12.28 -0.63
CA VAL A 76 17.08 -13.09 -1.09
C VAL A 76 17.32 -13.49 -2.54
N ASP A 77 16.92 -14.70 -2.88
CA ASP A 77 17.01 -15.26 -4.22
C ASP A 77 15.84 -14.75 -5.07
N PRO A 78 16.08 -13.93 -6.11
CA PRO A 78 15.01 -13.39 -6.94
C PRO A 78 14.22 -14.48 -7.69
N GLU A 79 14.85 -15.62 -8.02
CA GLU A 79 14.19 -16.72 -8.74
C GLU A 79 13.19 -17.47 -7.84
N LYS A 80 13.36 -17.39 -6.52
CA LYS A 80 12.41 -17.95 -5.55
C LYS A 80 11.37 -16.92 -5.11
N PHE A 81 11.81 -15.68 -4.88
CA PHE A 81 10.96 -14.63 -4.34
C PHE A 81 9.86 -14.21 -5.33
N MET A 82 10.20 -14.00 -6.60
CA MET A 82 9.24 -13.48 -7.59
C MET A 82 8.07 -14.43 -7.85
N PRO A 83 8.26 -15.76 -8.00
CA PRO A 83 7.14 -16.70 -8.04
C PRO A 83 6.34 -16.69 -6.74
N TRP A 84 7.01 -16.78 -5.59
CA TRP A 84 6.36 -16.85 -4.29
C TRP A 84 5.43 -15.66 -4.02
N ILE A 85 5.89 -14.42 -4.24
CA ILE A 85 5.07 -13.23 -3.96
C ILE A 85 3.88 -13.13 -4.92
N ASN A 86 4.03 -13.59 -6.17
CA ASN A 86 2.93 -13.64 -7.13
C ASN A 86 1.87 -14.66 -6.71
N ASP A 87 2.29 -15.86 -6.28
CA ASP A 87 1.38 -16.90 -5.79
C ASP A 87 0.63 -16.43 -4.54
N VAL A 88 1.34 -15.81 -3.59
CA VAL A 88 0.72 -15.20 -2.39
C VAL A 88 -0.30 -14.12 -2.78
N SER A 89 0.04 -13.22 -3.71
CA SER A 89 -0.87 -12.16 -4.15
C SER A 89 -2.11 -12.69 -4.85
N GLN A 90 -1.99 -13.77 -5.62
CA GLN A 90 -3.13 -14.41 -6.29
C GLN A 90 -4.01 -15.19 -5.30
N ALA A 91 -3.41 -15.97 -4.40
CA ALA A 91 -4.14 -16.81 -3.46
C ALA A 91 -4.77 -16.00 -2.32
N GLN A 92 -4.08 -14.99 -1.81
CA GLN A 92 -4.46 -14.21 -0.63
C GLN A 92 -4.82 -12.75 -0.95
N GLY A 93 -4.82 -12.33 -2.21
CA GLY A 93 -5.08 -10.94 -2.60
C GLY A 93 -6.37 -10.30 -2.05
N PRO A 94 -7.51 -11.02 -1.94
CA PRO A 94 -8.71 -10.48 -1.28
C PRO A 94 -8.48 -10.14 0.21
N ASN A 95 -7.59 -10.89 0.86
CA ASN A 95 -7.28 -10.80 2.28
C ASN A 95 -6.12 -9.83 2.56
N ILE A 96 -5.21 -9.65 1.61
CA ILE A 96 -4.10 -8.68 1.67
C ILE A 96 -4.63 -7.30 1.29
N LEU A 97 -4.71 -6.39 2.25
CA LEU A 97 -5.07 -5.00 1.99
C LEU A 97 -3.86 -4.23 1.45
N ARG A 98 -2.67 -4.52 1.99
CA ARG A 98 -1.43 -3.90 1.54
C ARG A 98 -0.22 -4.79 1.77
N SER A 99 0.69 -4.82 0.82
CA SER A 99 2.01 -5.40 0.97
C SER A 99 3.09 -4.38 0.60
N LYS A 100 4.23 -4.45 1.26
CA LYS A 100 5.42 -3.67 0.88
C LYS A 100 6.66 -4.48 1.19
N GLY A 101 7.73 -4.28 0.43
CA GLY A 101 9.02 -4.82 0.81
C GLY A 101 10.19 -4.07 0.20
N ILE A 102 11.32 -4.22 0.88
CA ILE A 102 12.64 -3.76 0.47
C ILE A 102 13.55 -4.98 0.57
N LEU A 103 14.05 -5.45 -0.55
CA LEU A 103 14.82 -6.69 -0.65
C LEU A 103 16.23 -6.41 -1.15
N ALA A 104 17.18 -7.18 -0.60
CA ALA A 104 18.52 -7.28 -1.10
C ALA A 104 18.58 -8.53 -1.99
N PHE A 105 18.53 -8.38 -3.32
CA PHE A 105 18.64 -9.54 -4.20
C PHE A 105 20.10 -9.96 -4.39
N LYS A 106 20.35 -11.27 -4.37
CA LYS A 106 21.67 -11.85 -4.61
C LYS A 106 22.24 -11.36 -5.94
N GLY A 107 23.45 -10.81 -5.89
CA GLY A 107 24.14 -10.28 -7.07
C GLY A 107 23.65 -8.92 -7.58
N GLU A 108 22.62 -8.32 -6.97
CA GLU A 108 22.12 -6.98 -7.34
C GLU A 108 22.64 -5.92 -6.34
N PRO A 109 23.32 -4.86 -6.80
CA PRO A 109 23.78 -3.76 -5.95
C PRO A 109 22.68 -2.77 -5.56
N ARG A 110 21.54 -2.77 -6.26
CA ARG A 110 20.37 -1.94 -5.92
C ARG A 110 19.40 -2.64 -4.98
N ARG A 111 18.53 -1.84 -4.37
CA ARG A 111 17.39 -2.35 -3.62
C ARG A 111 16.28 -2.69 -4.57
N PHE A 112 15.69 -3.86 -4.43
CA PHE A 112 14.38 -4.08 -5.00
C PHE A 112 13.32 -3.58 -4.01
N VAL A 113 12.46 -2.67 -4.46
CA VAL A 113 11.36 -2.15 -3.65
C VAL A 113 10.07 -2.49 -4.36
N PHE A 114 9.14 -3.12 -3.63
CA PHE A 114 7.82 -3.42 -4.15
C PHE A 114 6.73 -2.93 -3.21
N GLN A 115 5.55 -2.74 -3.77
CA GLN A 115 4.32 -2.46 -3.09
C GLN A 115 3.18 -3.22 -3.75
N GLY A 116 2.21 -3.63 -2.94
CA GLY A 116 0.98 -4.21 -3.44
C GLY A 116 -0.25 -3.71 -2.72
N VAL A 117 -1.35 -3.68 -3.45
CA VAL A 117 -2.69 -3.39 -2.95
C VAL A 117 -3.60 -4.47 -3.50
N HIS A 118 -4.14 -5.30 -2.60
CA HIS A 118 -4.83 -6.53 -3.00
C HIS A 118 -3.96 -7.41 -3.91
N MET A 119 -4.46 -7.74 -5.10
CA MET A 119 -3.79 -8.61 -6.05
C MET A 119 -2.75 -7.89 -6.90
N ILE A 120 -2.73 -6.55 -6.88
CA ILE A 120 -1.87 -5.75 -7.73
C ILE A 120 -0.54 -5.58 -7.03
N LEU A 121 0.53 -6.09 -7.66
CA LEU A 121 1.91 -5.89 -7.23
C LEU A 121 2.64 -5.02 -8.25
N ASP A 122 3.42 -4.08 -7.73
CA ASP A 122 4.32 -3.22 -8.49
C ASP A 122 5.68 -3.18 -7.79
N GLY A 123 6.77 -3.25 -8.54
CA GLY A 123 8.11 -3.30 -7.97
C GLY A 123 9.19 -2.92 -8.97
N ASP A 124 10.21 -2.22 -8.47
CA ASP A 124 11.33 -1.72 -9.28
C ASP A 124 12.63 -1.66 -8.47
N LEU A 125 13.74 -1.62 -9.18
CA LEU A 125 15.06 -1.39 -8.62
C LEU A 125 15.25 0.10 -8.31
N GLN A 126 15.49 0.38 -7.04
CA GLN A 126 15.70 1.73 -6.52
C GLN A 126 17.21 2.04 -6.43
N ARG A 127 17.58 2.99 -5.58
CA ARG A 127 18.98 3.36 -5.34
C ARG A 127 19.86 2.17 -4.91
N ASP A 128 21.16 2.32 -5.15
CA ASP A 128 22.20 1.44 -4.62
C ASP A 128 22.17 1.38 -3.08
N TRP A 129 22.64 0.25 -2.55
CA TRP A 129 23.03 0.14 -1.15
C TRP A 129 24.23 1.07 -0.87
N LYS A 130 24.19 1.83 0.23
CA LYS A 130 25.31 2.70 0.62
C LYS A 130 26.47 1.88 1.16
N ALA A 131 27.68 2.44 1.08
CA ALA A 131 28.85 1.85 1.74
C ALA A 131 28.60 1.70 3.25
N GLY A 132 28.82 0.49 3.79
CA GLY A 132 28.57 0.15 5.19
C GLY A 132 27.10 -0.06 5.57
N GLU A 133 26.16 0.03 4.61
CA GLU A 133 24.75 -0.22 4.87
C GLU A 133 24.48 -1.72 4.94
N THR A 134 23.90 -2.18 6.05
CA THR A 134 23.54 -3.59 6.22
C THR A 134 22.47 -3.99 5.20
N ARG A 135 22.81 -4.95 4.33
CA ARG A 135 21.86 -5.60 3.45
C ARG A 135 20.90 -6.45 4.29
N SER A 136 19.63 -6.10 4.25
CA SER A 136 18.57 -6.86 4.93
C SER A 136 17.30 -6.77 4.11
N SER A 137 16.64 -7.91 3.95
CA SER A 137 15.39 -8.01 3.21
C SER A 137 14.22 -7.99 4.18
N ARG A 138 13.28 -7.05 3.97
CA ARG A 138 12.13 -6.84 4.86
C ARG A 138 10.86 -6.75 4.06
N LEU A 139 9.79 -7.32 4.59
CA LEU A 139 8.45 -7.14 4.05
C LEU A 139 7.43 -6.97 5.15
N VAL A 140 6.30 -6.40 4.77
CA VAL A 140 5.10 -6.29 5.59
C VAL A 140 3.89 -6.68 4.76
N PHE A 141 3.00 -7.46 5.35
CA PHE A 141 1.64 -7.66 4.88
C PHE A 141 0.66 -7.08 5.90
N ILE A 142 -0.36 -6.40 5.41
CA ILE A 142 -1.47 -5.87 6.19
C ILE A 142 -2.73 -6.48 5.61
N GLY A 143 -3.50 -7.21 6.41
CA GLY A 143 -4.63 -7.97 5.91
C GLY A 143 -5.43 -8.68 6.99
N ARG A 144 -6.45 -9.40 6.56
CA ARG A 144 -7.34 -10.21 7.43
C ARG A 144 -7.07 -11.68 7.20
N ASP A 145 -7.22 -12.51 8.23
CA ASP A 145 -7.12 -13.98 8.13
C ASP A 145 -5.86 -14.51 7.42
N LEU A 146 -4.77 -13.73 7.49
CA LEU A 146 -3.49 -14.11 6.90
C LEU A 146 -2.76 -15.11 7.80
N ASN A 147 -2.30 -16.21 7.22
CA ASN A 147 -1.50 -17.20 7.93
C ASN A 147 -0.04 -16.72 8.06
N GLU A 148 0.27 -16.13 9.21
CA GLU A 148 1.61 -15.58 9.48
C GLU A 148 2.73 -16.63 9.34
N ASN A 149 2.49 -17.86 9.79
CA ASN A 149 3.51 -18.92 9.74
C ASN A 149 3.83 -19.34 8.30
N GLU A 150 2.81 -19.45 7.46
CA GLU A 150 2.98 -19.79 6.04
C GLU A 150 3.70 -18.67 5.28
N LEU A 151 3.33 -17.41 5.53
CA LEU A 151 4.00 -16.25 4.93
C LEU A 151 5.45 -16.12 5.40
N ARG A 152 5.71 -16.39 6.69
CA ARG A 152 7.07 -16.43 7.26
C ARG A 152 7.92 -17.49 6.59
N GLN A 153 7.44 -18.74 6.58
CA GLN A 153 8.18 -19.86 6.01
C GLN A 153 8.42 -19.68 4.51
N GLY A 154 7.42 -19.20 3.78
CA GLY A 154 7.55 -18.92 2.35
C GLY A 154 8.60 -17.85 2.07
N PHE A 155 8.63 -16.77 2.86
CA PHE A 155 9.68 -15.77 2.72
C PHE A 155 11.06 -16.31 3.10
N GLU A 156 11.19 -17.00 4.24
CA GLU A 156 12.44 -17.59 4.72
C GLU A 156 13.03 -18.60 3.72
N ALA A 157 12.18 -19.34 3.00
CA ALA A 157 12.61 -20.24 1.92
C ALA A 157 13.25 -19.52 0.71
N CYS A 158 13.03 -18.20 0.60
CA CYS A 158 13.65 -17.35 -0.42
C CYS A 158 15.05 -16.85 -0.03
N ALA A 159 15.59 -17.18 1.16
CA ALA A 159 16.97 -16.85 1.53
C ALA A 159 18.01 -17.48 0.57
N ALA A 160 19.13 -16.78 0.35
CA ALA A 160 20.09 -17.07 -0.73
C ALA A 160 21.52 -17.43 -0.29
#